data_AF-A0A454JKQ1-F1
#
_entry.id   AF-A0A454JKQ1-F1
#
_cell.length_a   1.000
_cell.length_b   1.000
_cell.length_c   1.000
_cell.angle_alpha   90.00
_cell.angle_beta   90.00
_cell.angle_gamma   90.00
#
_symmetry.space_group_name_H-M   'P 1'
#
loop_
_entity.id
_entity.type
_entity.pdbx_description
1 polymer ?
#
loop_
_entity_poly.entity_id
_entity_poly.type
_entity_poly.pdbx_seq_one_letter_code
_entity_poly.pdbx_strand_id
1 'polypeptide(L)'
;MIEAWNSHLDDQIGLPSTTPPQFKISSSGLDFLEQDGGLSAILGTVTVKLHADTIRDLLETRIMESQLPVAEKKRFVDQLKELPGEALKTLTNKLIEKACDNPEAVVSVFNSIF
;
A
#
# COMPACT_ATOMS: atom_id res chain seq x y z
N MET A 1 28.58 -12.24 -57.28
CA MET A 1 28.78 -13.67 -57.64
C MET A 1 29.18 -14.56 -56.47
N ILE A 2 29.59 -14.04 -55.31
CA ILE A 2 29.92 -14.85 -54.11
C ILE A 2 28.68 -15.14 -53.24
N GLU A 3 27.69 -14.23 -53.23
CA GLU A 3 26.50 -14.35 -52.37
C GLU A 3 25.51 -15.44 -52.81
N ALA A 4 25.45 -15.77 -54.11
CA ALA A 4 24.54 -16.79 -54.63
C ALA A 4 25.03 -18.23 -54.36
N TRP A 5 26.30 -18.42 -54.01
CA TRP A 5 26.88 -19.75 -53.76
C TRP A 5 26.65 -20.21 -52.31
N ASN A 6 26.53 -19.27 -51.36
CA ASN A 6 26.37 -19.59 -49.94
C ASN A 6 24.94 -20.04 -49.56
N SER A 7 23.89 -19.58 -50.26
CA SER A 7 22.51 -19.96 -49.89
C SER A 7 22.17 -21.40 -50.27
N HIS A 8 22.83 -21.97 -51.29
CA HIS A 8 22.60 -23.35 -51.72
C HIS A 8 23.28 -24.40 -50.82
N LEU A 9 24.28 -23.97 -50.04
CA LEU A 9 25.02 -24.87 -49.15
C LEU A 9 24.33 -25.04 -47.79
N ASP A 10 23.67 -24.00 -47.26
CA ASP A 10 23.02 -24.05 -45.93
C ASP A 10 21.85 -25.03 -45.86
N ASP A 11 21.10 -25.20 -46.96
CA ASP A 11 19.97 -26.15 -47.02
C ASP A 11 20.40 -27.62 -47.09
N GLN A 12 21.62 -27.92 -47.55
CA GLN A 12 22.10 -29.31 -47.73
C GLN A 12 22.81 -29.90 -46.51
N ILE A 13 23.19 -29.08 -45.53
CA ILE A 13 23.96 -29.50 -44.35
C ILE A 13 23.14 -29.55 -43.06
N GLY A 14 21.84 -29.25 -43.12
CA GLY A 14 20.94 -29.36 -41.97
C GLY A 14 21.39 -28.53 -40.76
N LEU A 15 22.14 -27.45 -40.99
CA LEU A 15 22.59 -26.59 -39.90
C LEU A 15 21.37 -25.84 -39.35
N PRO A 16 21.16 -25.85 -38.01
CA PRO A 16 20.07 -25.13 -37.40
C PRO A 16 20.22 -23.64 -37.76
N SER A 17 19.13 -23.02 -38.20
CA SER A 17 19.09 -21.60 -38.52
C SER A 17 19.72 -20.81 -37.37
N THR A 18 20.76 -20.04 -37.67
CA THR A 18 21.57 -19.34 -36.66
C THR A 18 20.86 -18.13 -36.05
N THR A 19 19.53 -18.10 -36.05
CA THR A 19 18.76 -17.05 -35.39
C THR A 19 18.82 -17.32 -33.89
N PRO A 20 19.55 -16.50 -33.10
CA PRO A 20 19.58 -16.70 -31.67
C PRO A 20 18.15 -16.58 -31.12
N PRO A 21 17.76 -17.43 -30.14
CA PRO A 21 16.47 -17.28 -29.49
C PRO A 21 16.33 -15.86 -28.93
N GLN A 22 15.27 -15.17 -29.34
CA GLN A 22 14.95 -13.84 -28.85
C GLN A 22 14.41 -13.97 -27.42
N PHE A 23 15.29 -13.83 -26.44
CA PHE A 23 14.88 -13.71 -25.05
C PHE A 23 14.35 -12.30 -24.80
N LYS A 24 13.04 -12.19 -24.58
CA LYS A 24 12.41 -10.94 -24.14
C LYS A 24 12.30 -10.97 -22.62
N ILE A 25 12.93 -10.00 -21.96
CA ILE A 25 12.79 -9.83 -20.52
C ILE A 25 11.33 -9.52 -20.18
N SER A 26 10.80 -10.15 -19.13
CA SER A 26 9.48 -9.81 -18.62
C SER A 26 9.51 -8.45 -17.93
N SER A 27 8.37 -7.79 -17.80
CA SER A 27 8.26 -6.55 -17.02
C SER A 27 8.79 -6.75 -15.58
N SER A 28 8.47 -7.88 -14.94
CA SER A 28 8.99 -8.23 -13.61
C SER A 28 10.50 -8.48 -13.59
N GLY A 29 11.07 -9.01 -14.68
CA GLY A 29 12.51 -9.20 -14.81
C GLY A 29 13.25 -7.87 -14.95
N LEU A 30 12.66 -6.91 -15.67
CA LEU A 30 13.19 -5.56 -15.80
C LEU A 30 13.12 -4.81 -14.45
N ASP A 31 11.99 -4.94 -13.75
CA ASP A 31 11.73 -4.40 -12.41
C ASP A 31 12.79 -4.81 -11.38
N PHE A 32 13.25 -6.05 -11.47
CA PHE A 32 14.26 -6.61 -10.57
C PHE A 32 15.68 -6.08 -10.85
N LEU A 33 15.98 -5.70 -12.10
CA LEU A 33 17.31 -5.24 -12.50
C LEU A 33 17.55 -3.76 -12.18
N GLU A 34 16.49 -2.95 -12.10
CA GLU A 34 16.59 -1.56 -11.68
C GLU A 34 16.85 -1.52 -10.16
N GLN A 35 18.03 -1.05 -9.76
CA GLN A 35 18.48 -0.99 -8.35
C GLN A 35 17.70 0.03 -7.49
N ASP A 36 16.63 0.61 -8.03
CA ASP A 36 15.75 1.59 -7.41
C ASP A 36 14.40 0.99 -6.95
N GLY A 37 14.14 -0.30 -7.22
CA GLY A 37 12.94 -1.02 -6.77
C GLY A 37 11.76 -0.99 -7.75
N GLY A 38 11.95 -0.49 -8.98
CA GLY A 38 11.01 -0.64 -10.09
C GLY A 38 9.58 -0.10 -9.88
N LEU A 39 8.60 -0.63 -10.61
CA LEU A 39 7.15 -0.39 -10.51
C LEU A 39 6.61 -0.52 -9.09
N SER A 40 7.23 -1.36 -8.25
CA SER A 40 6.89 -1.47 -6.83
C SER A 40 7.28 -0.22 -6.03
N ALA A 41 8.34 0.47 -6.42
CA ALA A 41 8.72 1.79 -5.89
C ALA A 41 7.88 2.94 -6.48
N ILE A 42 7.43 2.82 -7.74
CA ILE A 42 6.57 3.82 -8.41
C ILE A 42 5.15 3.84 -7.81
N LEU A 43 4.59 2.70 -7.41
CA LEU A 43 3.43 2.66 -6.52
C LEU A 43 3.90 2.97 -5.10
N GLY A 44 4.14 4.25 -4.79
CA GLY A 44 4.50 4.79 -3.47
C GLY A 44 3.40 4.62 -2.40
N THR A 45 2.87 3.41 -2.28
CA THR A 45 1.76 3.05 -1.41
C THR A 45 2.32 2.69 -0.05
N VAL A 46 2.33 3.66 0.86
CA VAL A 46 2.63 3.38 2.27
C VAL A 46 1.41 2.70 2.87
N THR A 47 1.51 1.40 3.14
CA THR A 47 0.44 0.69 3.86
C THR A 47 0.54 1.00 5.34
N VAL A 48 -0.26 1.96 5.81
CA VAL A 48 -0.40 2.24 7.25
C VAL A 48 -1.30 1.19 7.86
N LYS A 49 -0.72 0.23 8.58
CA LYS A 49 -1.46 -0.75 9.39
C LYS A 49 -1.81 -0.11 10.73
N LEU A 50 -3.06 0.31 10.88
CA LEU A 50 -3.59 0.73 12.17
C LEU A 50 -3.86 -0.52 13.01
N HIS A 51 -2.96 -0.81 13.94
CA HIS A 51 -3.15 -1.89 14.91
C HIS A 51 -4.32 -1.51 15.84
N ALA A 52 -5.17 -2.50 16.14
CA ALA A 52 -6.33 -2.29 17.02
C ALA A 52 -5.90 -1.73 18.40
N ASP A 53 -4.78 -2.19 18.93
CA ASP A 53 -4.26 -1.72 20.22
C ASP A 53 -3.83 -0.24 20.15
N THR A 54 -3.17 0.19 19.07
CA THR A 54 -2.80 1.59 18.86
C THR A 54 -4.03 2.51 18.81
N ILE A 55 -5.10 2.07 18.15
CA ILE A 55 -6.36 2.83 18.11
C ILE A 55 -6.99 2.89 19.50
N ARG A 56 -6.93 1.80 20.26
CA ARG A 56 -7.44 1.73 21.64
C ARG A 56 -6.72 2.73 22.54
N ASP A 57 -5.39 2.77 22.49
CA ASP A 57 -4.56 3.67 23.28
C ASP A 57 -4.85 5.14 22.94
N LEU A 58 -4.99 5.45 21.65
CA LEU A 58 -5.35 6.81 21.20
C LEU A 58 -6.71 7.24 21.75
N LEU A 59 -7.72 6.37 21.65
CA LEU A 59 -9.07 6.68 22.15
C LEU A 59 -9.11 6.78 23.67
N GLU A 60 -8.39 5.93 24.40
CA GLU A 60 -8.26 6.02 25.87
C GLU A 60 -7.66 7.37 26.27
N THR A 61 -6.60 7.80 25.59
CA THR A 61 -5.97 9.11 25.82
C THR A 61 -6.98 10.25 25.63
N ARG A 62 -7.76 10.24 24.53
CA ARG A 62 -8.78 11.28 24.26
C ARG A 62 -9.91 11.28 25.29
N ILE A 63 -10.35 10.11 25.76
CA ILE A 63 -11.35 10.01 26.82
C ILE A 63 -10.81 10.60 28.13
N MET A 64 -9.55 10.34 28.45
CA MET A 64 -8.91 10.89 29.65
C MET A 64 -8.73 12.41 29.60
N GLU A 65 -8.46 12.96 28.43
CA GLU A 65 -8.38 14.42 28.16
C GLU A 65 -9.75 15.13 28.20
N SER A 66 -10.85 14.40 28.00
CA SER A 66 -12.20 14.98 27.97
C SER A 66 -12.61 15.63 29.30
N GLN A 67 -13.59 16.54 29.26
CA GLN A 67 -14.14 17.19 30.47
C GLN A 67 -15.23 16.35 31.17
N LEU A 68 -15.19 15.02 31.02
CA LEU A 68 -16.15 14.12 31.66
C LEU A 68 -15.83 13.90 33.17
N PRO A 69 -16.84 13.60 34.00
CA PRO A 69 -16.62 13.16 35.38
C PRO A 69 -15.75 11.88 35.42
N VAL A 70 -14.95 11.73 36.48
CA VAL A 70 -13.99 10.60 36.63
C VAL A 70 -14.68 9.23 36.53
N ALA A 71 -15.90 9.11 37.08
CA ALA A 71 -16.68 7.88 37.02
C ALA A 71 -17.09 7.52 35.57
N GLU A 72 -17.42 8.52 34.76
CA GLU A 72 -17.80 8.32 33.36
C GLU A 72 -16.58 7.99 32.50
N LYS A 73 -15.45 8.68 32.72
CA LYS A 73 -14.18 8.36 32.06
C LYS A 73 -13.81 6.90 32.24
N LYS A 74 -13.83 6.42 33.49
CA LYS A 74 -13.50 5.03 33.81
C LYS A 74 -14.43 4.06 33.08
N ARG A 75 -15.75 4.31 33.12
CA ARG A 75 -16.73 3.50 32.41
C ARG A 75 -16.44 3.41 30.91
N PHE A 76 -16.14 4.54 30.26
CA PHE A 76 -15.84 4.54 28.81
C PHE A 76 -14.54 3.83 28.48
N VAL A 77 -13.51 3.97 29.31
CA VAL A 77 -12.24 3.24 29.14
C VAL A 77 -12.44 1.73 29.32
N ASP A 78 -13.21 1.32 30.33
CA ASP A 78 -13.50 -0.10 30.58
C ASP A 78 -14.28 -0.71 29.40
N GLN A 79 -15.33 -0.01 28.91
CA GLN A 79 -16.07 -0.41 27.72
C GLN A 79 -15.17 -0.48 26.47
N LEU A 80 -14.28 0.50 26.30
CA LEU A 80 -13.33 0.53 25.20
C LEU A 80 -12.38 -0.67 25.26
N LYS A 81 -11.95 -1.12 26.44
CA LYS A 81 -11.06 -2.29 26.66
C LYS A 81 -11.74 -3.63 26.40
N GLU A 82 -13.05 -3.72 26.59
CA GLU A 82 -13.83 -4.94 26.33
C GLU A 82 -14.18 -5.13 24.85
N LEU A 83 -14.08 -4.09 24.02
CA LEU A 83 -14.47 -4.19 22.60
C LEU A 83 -13.54 -5.11 21.79
N PRO A 84 -14.10 -6.01 20.94
CA PRO A 84 -13.34 -6.78 19.97
C PRO A 84 -12.81 -5.88 18.83
N GLY A 85 -11.74 -6.31 18.16
CA GLY A 85 -11.07 -5.51 17.12
C GLY A 85 -11.98 -5.11 15.95
N GLU A 86 -12.95 -5.95 15.58
CA GLU A 86 -13.93 -5.63 14.54
C GLU A 86 -14.86 -4.47 14.94
N ALA A 87 -15.37 -4.50 16.17
CA ALA A 87 -16.21 -3.42 16.70
C ALA A 87 -15.42 -2.11 16.84
N LEU A 88 -14.14 -2.19 17.20
CA LEU A 88 -13.24 -1.05 17.27
C LEU A 88 -13.04 -0.40 15.89
N LYS A 89 -12.93 -1.19 14.83
CA LYS A 89 -12.86 -0.70 13.45
C LYS A 89 -14.14 0.07 13.08
N THR A 90 -15.32 -0.49 13.37
CA THR A 90 -16.59 0.19 13.12
C THR A 90 -16.73 1.48 13.91
N LEU A 91 -16.35 1.48 15.19
CA LEU A 91 -16.33 2.69 16.03
C LEU A 91 -15.43 3.77 15.41
N THR A 92 -14.22 3.38 14.99
CA THR A 92 -13.25 4.29 14.38
C THR A 92 -13.78 4.91 13.10
N ASN A 93 -14.39 4.11 12.21
CA ASN A 93 -15.02 4.64 10.99
C ASN A 93 -16.11 5.66 11.30
N LYS A 94 -17.00 5.37 12.26
CA LYS A 94 -18.07 6.30 12.67
C LYS A 94 -17.51 7.59 13.29
N LEU A 95 -16.40 7.50 14.03
CA LEU A 95 -15.74 8.68 14.59
C LEU A 95 -15.14 9.55 13.48
N ILE A 96 -14.51 8.95 12.48
CA ILE A 96 -13.97 9.66 11.32
C ILE A 96 -15.11 10.32 10.53
N GLU A 97 -16.20 9.60 10.25
CA GLU A 97 -17.39 10.15 9.60
C GLU A 97 -17.90 11.38 10.36
N LYS A 98 -18.06 11.28 11.69
CA LYS A 98 -18.49 12.38 12.55
C LYS A 98 -17.50 13.55 12.59
N ALA A 99 -16.20 13.29 12.51
CA ALA A 99 -15.18 14.34 12.46
C ALA A 99 -15.21 15.08 11.11
N CYS A 100 -15.46 14.34 10.03
CA CYS A 100 -15.53 14.86 8.67
C CYS A 100 -16.87 15.54 8.33
N ASP A 101 -17.89 15.44 9.19
CA ASP A 101 -19.15 16.18 9.07
C ASP A 101 -18.96 17.71 9.09
N ASN A 102 -17.75 18.20 9.42
CA ASN A 102 -17.34 19.60 9.30
C ASN A 102 -16.35 19.79 8.13
N PRO A 103 -16.83 20.27 6.96
CA PRO A 103 -15.97 20.42 5.78
C PRO A 103 -14.87 21.48 5.95
N GLU A 104 -15.11 22.53 6.72
CA GLU A 104 -14.09 23.56 7.00
C GLU A 104 -12.94 23.01 7.84
N ALA A 105 -13.23 22.14 8.81
CA ALA A 105 -12.22 21.48 9.62
C ALA A 105 -11.31 20.59 8.76
N VAL A 106 -11.88 19.88 7.77
CA VAL A 106 -11.11 19.03 6.85
C VAL A 106 -10.15 19.87 6.00
N VAL A 107 -10.63 20.99 5.44
CA VAL A 107 -9.79 21.90 4.63
C VAL A 107 -8.67 22.52 5.49
N SER A 108 -8.97 22.89 6.73
CA SER A 108 -7.98 23.43 7.67
C SER A 108 -6.84 22.46 7.96
N VAL A 109 -7.17 21.19 8.24
CA VAL A 109 -6.16 20.15 8.47
C VAL A 109 -5.33 19.91 7.21
N PHE A 110 -5.96 19.88 6.04
CA PHE A 110 -5.26 19.70 4.77
C PHE A 110 -4.21 20.81 4.55
N ASN A 111 -4.60 22.07 4.73
CA ASN A 111 -3.70 23.23 4.62
C ASN A 111 -2.60 23.29 5.70
N SER A 112 -2.75 22.53 6.79
CA SER A 112 -1.70 22.44 7.83
C SER A 112 -0.60 21.45 7.48
N ILE A 113 -0.86 20.54 6.55
CA ILE A 113 0.06 19.46 6.14
C ILE A 113 0.75 19.79 4.82
N PHE A 114 0.07 20.50 3.92
CA PHE A 114 0.56 20.90 2.59
C PHE A 114 0.66 22.42 2.48
#